data_AF-A0A518H123-F1
#
_entry.id   AF-A0A518H123-F1
#
_cell.length_a   1.000
_cell.length_b   1.000
_cell.length_c   1.000
_cell.angle_alpha   90.00
_cell.angle_beta   90.00
_cell.angle_gamma   90.00
#
_symmetry.space_group_name_H-M   'P 1'
#
loop_
_entity.id
_entity.type
_entity.pdbx_description
1 polymer ?
#
loop_
_entity_poly.entity_id
_entity_poly.type
_entity_poly.pdbx_seq_one_letter_code
_entity_poly.pdbx_strand_id
1 'polypeptide(L)'
;MGSYRLEGPKPARMYEVILPKKLGYYGKIEEVLEDLFDERAIRSVPFVQRQIAEARDRDAGFDEDAWIRTLCEASRGYSIYEMDGRYLSAAGPIDERVLVFRFIFHNPAEPPPSNSALRTDFLAASLEVVNFLVAHRFAEELGVEEEIWFLEYTEPRLAIWRKVDDAATGADPPASEADR
;
A
#
# COMPACT_ATOMS: atom_id res chain seq x y z
N MET A 1 -18.20 -26.65 -10.60
CA MET A 1 -17.60 -25.88 -9.48
C MET A 1 -16.26 -25.39 -9.97
N GLY A 2 -16.02 -24.07 -9.96
CA GLY A 2 -14.71 -23.57 -10.38
C GLY A 2 -13.62 -24.12 -9.47
N SER A 3 -12.53 -24.62 -10.05
CA SER A 3 -11.38 -25.03 -9.27
C SER A 3 -10.62 -23.78 -8.78
N TYR A 4 -10.06 -23.84 -7.57
CA TYR A 4 -9.29 -22.76 -6.98
C TYR A 4 -7.87 -23.25 -6.67
N ARG A 5 -6.89 -22.37 -6.78
CA ARG A 5 -5.50 -22.64 -6.38
C ARG A 5 -4.96 -21.52 -5.50
N LEU A 6 -4.07 -21.89 -4.60
CA LEU A 6 -3.31 -20.94 -3.80
C LEU A 6 -2.06 -20.53 -4.58
N GLU A 7 -1.91 -19.23 -4.85
CA GLU A 7 -0.76 -18.64 -5.53
C GLU A 7 0.14 -17.96 -4.50
N GLY A 8 1.37 -18.46 -4.34
CA GLY A 8 2.35 -17.93 -3.38
C GLY A 8 3.24 -19.04 -2.79
N PRO A 9 4.01 -18.75 -1.73
CA PRO A 9 4.10 -17.46 -1.04
C PRO A 9 4.85 -16.41 -1.89
N LYS A 10 4.33 -15.18 -1.92
CA LYS A 10 4.94 -14.03 -2.58
C LYS A 10 5.67 -13.13 -1.58
N PRO A 11 6.77 -12.46 -1.99
CA PRO A 11 7.34 -11.38 -1.21
C PRO A 11 6.30 -10.29 -0.98
N ALA A 12 6.19 -9.83 0.25
CA ALA A 12 5.34 -8.72 0.64
C ALA A 12 6.09 -7.80 1.60
N ARG A 13 5.55 -6.60 1.80
CA ARG A 13 5.86 -5.74 2.93
C ARG A 13 4.55 -5.33 3.58
N MET A 14 4.53 -5.26 4.90
CA MET A 14 3.34 -4.91 5.65
C MET A 14 3.70 -3.89 6.72
N TYR A 15 2.89 -2.85 6.81
CA TYR A 15 3.04 -1.79 7.78
C TYR A 15 1.71 -1.50 8.45
N GLU A 16 1.79 -1.04 9.69
CA GLU A 16 0.66 -0.46 10.39
C GLU A 16 1.03 0.91 10.94
N VAL A 17 0.11 1.85 10.73
CA VAL A 17 0.13 3.14 11.41
C VAL A 17 -1.04 3.15 12.39
N ILE A 18 -0.78 3.43 13.66
CA ILE A 18 -1.76 3.37 14.73
C ILE A 18 -1.87 4.75 15.38
N LEU A 19 -3.11 5.21 15.54
CA LEU A 19 -3.44 6.51 16.12
C LEU A 19 -4.56 6.37 17.17
N PRO A 20 -4.54 7.14 18.27
CA PRO A 20 -5.68 7.24 19.17
C PRO A 20 -6.92 7.76 18.45
N LYS A 21 -8.07 7.17 18.77
CA LYS A 21 -9.36 7.53 18.18
C LYS A 21 -9.92 8.78 18.87
N LYS A 22 -9.51 9.96 18.43
CA LYS A 22 -10.05 11.25 18.94
C LYS A 22 -10.94 11.92 17.90
N LEU A 23 -12.07 12.48 18.35
CA LEU A 23 -13.08 13.14 17.50
C LEU A 23 -12.51 14.24 16.59
N GLY A 24 -11.45 14.93 17.00
CA GLY A 24 -10.83 16.00 16.22
C GLY A 24 -10.00 15.54 15.03
N TYR A 25 -9.65 14.25 14.93
CA TYR A 25 -8.70 13.77 13.91
C TYR A 25 -9.36 13.35 12.59
N TYR A 26 -10.65 13.01 12.60
CA TYR A 26 -11.32 12.36 11.46
C TYR A 26 -11.22 13.12 10.13
N GLY A 27 -11.54 14.41 10.12
CA GLY A 27 -11.51 15.17 8.87
C GLY A 27 -10.10 15.25 8.27
N LYS A 28 -9.08 15.33 9.12
CA LYS A 28 -7.67 15.33 8.69
C LYS A 28 -7.17 13.95 8.29
N ILE A 29 -7.65 12.89 8.95
CA ILE A 29 -7.37 11.52 8.53
C ILE A 29 -7.93 11.27 7.14
N GLU A 30 -9.17 11.67 6.87
CA GLU A 30 -9.80 11.53 5.55
C GLU A 30 -9.01 12.30 4.48
N GLU A 31 -8.66 13.57 4.73
CA GLU A 31 -7.85 14.39 3.81
C GLU A 31 -6.51 13.72 3.46
N VAL A 32 -5.74 13.29 4.47
CA VAL A 32 -4.45 12.61 4.24
C VAL A 32 -4.61 11.34 3.42
N LEU A 33 -5.66 10.55 3.67
CA LEU A 33 -5.90 9.29 2.96
C LEU A 33 -6.41 9.49 1.53
N GLU A 34 -7.17 10.54 1.25
CA GLU A 34 -7.61 10.91 -0.10
C GLU A 34 -6.43 11.39 -0.95
N ASP A 35 -5.57 12.22 -0.36
CA ASP A 35 -4.36 12.75 -1.00
C ASP A 35 -3.37 11.66 -1.43
N LEU A 36 -3.41 10.48 -0.81
CA LEU A 36 -2.56 9.35 -1.19
C LEU A 36 -2.70 8.96 -2.66
N PHE A 37 -3.83 9.28 -3.30
CA PHE A 37 -4.14 8.91 -4.68
C PHE A 37 -4.03 10.08 -5.67
N ASP A 38 -3.61 11.25 -5.22
CA ASP A 38 -3.49 12.46 -6.05
C ASP A 38 -2.02 12.90 -6.13
N GLU A 39 -1.44 12.81 -7.34
CA GLU A 39 -0.05 13.20 -7.54
C GLU A 39 0.23 14.69 -7.25
N ARG A 40 -0.75 15.58 -7.41
CA ARG A 40 -0.59 17.01 -7.10
C ARG A 40 -0.60 17.23 -5.59
N ALA A 41 -1.47 16.51 -4.88
CA ALA A 41 -1.51 16.54 -3.42
C ALA A 41 -0.21 15.98 -2.83
N ILE A 42 0.30 14.85 -3.35
CA ILE A 42 1.59 14.29 -2.92
C ILE A 42 2.72 15.32 -3.09
N ARG A 43 2.77 16.04 -4.22
CA ARG A 43 3.79 17.09 -4.46
C ARG A 43 3.67 18.30 -3.52
N SER A 44 2.49 18.58 -2.97
CA SER A 44 2.31 19.71 -2.04
C SER A 44 2.75 19.39 -0.61
N VAL A 45 2.96 18.12 -0.28
CA VAL A 45 3.39 17.69 1.06
C VAL A 45 4.80 18.25 1.36
N PRO A 46 4.97 19.04 2.45
CA PRO A 46 6.26 19.66 2.76
C PRO A 46 7.41 18.67 2.91
N PHE A 47 7.17 17.51 3.53
CA PHE A 47 8.17 16.45 3.63
C PHE A 47 8.61 15.91 2.26
N VAL A 48 7.66 15.70 1.35
CA VAL A 48 7.92 15.22 -0.02
C VAL A 48 8.75 16.24 -0.78
N GLN A 49 8.46 17.54 -0.65
CA GLN A 49 9.26 18.61 -1.27
C GLN A 49 10.71 18.59 -0.78
N ARG A 50 10.94 18.34 0.51
CA ARG A 50 12.29 18.18 1.07
C ARG A 50 13.00 16.96 0.46
N GLN A 51 12.32 15.81 0.38
CA GLN A 51 12.88 14.61 -0.23
C GLN A 51 13.22 14.79 -1.72
N ILE A 52 12.37 15.49 -2.48
CA ILE A 52 12.65 15.83 -3.88
C ILE A 52 13.90 16.69 -3.99
N ALA A 53 14.04 17.72 -3.16
CA ALA A 53 15.21 18.58 -3.16
C ALA A 53 16.49 17.78 -2.85
N GLU A 54 16.46 16.95 -1.80
CA GLU A 54 17.57 16.08 -1.41
C GLU A 54 17.91 15.02 -2.48
N ALA A 55 16.92 14.52 -3.22
CA ALA A 55 17.15 13.58 -4.31
C ALA A 55 17.81 14.26 -5.51
N ARG A 56 17.34 15.45 -5.91
CA ARG A 56 17.92 16.25 -7.00
C ARG A 56 19.36 16.68 -6.71
N ASP A 57 19.68 16.98 -5.45
CA ASP A 57 21.04 17.32 -5.03
C ASP A 57 22.01 16.13 -5.13
N ARG A 58 21.50 14.91 -4.91
CA ARG A 58 22.29 13.67 -4.96
C ARG A 58 22.41 13.07 -6.36
N ASP A 59 21.38 13.21 -7.19
CA ASP A 59 21.29 12.63 -8.52
C ASP A 59 20.69 13.62 -9.52
N ALA A 60 21.52 14.12 -10.44
CA ALA A 60 21.10 15.01 -11.52
C ALA A 60 20.15 14.34 -12.53
N GLY A 61 20.07 13.00 -12.54
CA GLY A 61 19.15 12.21 -13.35
C GLY A 61 17.84 11.86 -12.66
N PHE A 62 17.57 12.40 -11.46
CA PHE A 62 16.35 12.10 -10.70
C PHE A 62 15.09 12.53 -11.48
N ASP A 63 14.24 11.54 -11.80
CA ASP A 63 12.95 11.74 -12.43
C ASP A 63 11.85 11.85 -11.36
N GLU A 64 11.54 13.09 -10.98
CA GLU A 64 10.49 13.39 -10.00
C GLU A 64 9.11 12.89 -10.45
N ASP A 65 8.77 13.04 -11.73
CA ASP A 65 7.44 12.68 -12.21
C ASP A 65 7.24 11.16 -12.17
N ALA A 66 8.28 10.38 -12.49
CA ALA A 66 8.26 8.93 -12.34
C ALA A 66 8.20 8.51 -10.86
N TRP A 67 8.91 9.22 -9.97
CA TRP A 67 8.91 8.92 -8.54
C TRP A 67 7.55 9.22 -7.89
N ILE A 68 6.96 10.39 -8.16
CA ILE A 68 5.63 10.74 -7.64
C ILE A 68 4.55 9.78 -8.16
N ARG A 69 4.61 9.42 -9.44
CA ARG A 69 3.69 8.42 -10.01
C ARG A 69 3.83 7.07 -9.33
N THR A 70 5.07 6.66 -9.05
CA THR A 70 5.36 5.42 -8.31
C THR A 70 4.71 5.43 -6.92
N LEU A 71 4.83 6.53 -6.17
CA LEU A 71 4.20 6.66 -4.86
C LEU A 71 2.66 6.59 -4.94
N CYS A 72 2.07 7.31 -5.90
CA CYS A 72 0.62 7.33 -6.15
C CYS A 72 0.07 5.96 -6.58
N GLU A 73 0.81 5.21 -7.41
CA GLU A 73 0.40 3.86 -7.79
C GLU A 73 0.53 2.87 -6.63
N ALA A 74 1.54 3.04 -5.78
CA ALA A 74 1.81 2.16 -4.65
C ALA A 74 0.83 2.33 -3.49
N SER A 75 0.21 3.50 -3.34
CA SER A 75 -0.70 3.82 -2.23
C SER A 75 -2.10 3.19 -2.34
N ARG A 76 -2.43 2.54 -3.46
CA ARG A 76 -3.78 2.10 -3.89
C ARG A 76 -4.53 1.10 -3.00
N GLY A 77 -3.99 0.70 -1.86
CA GLY A 77 -4.66 -0.25 -0.98
C GLY A 77 -4.25 -0.10 0.47
N TYR A 78 -5.24 0.10 1.33
CA TYR A 78 -5.10 0.03 2.78
C TYR A 78 -6.37 -0.55 3.39
N SER A 79 -6.29 -0.95 4.67
CA SER A 79 -7.43 -1.31 5.49
C SER A 79 -7.44 -0.46 6.74
N ILE A 80 -8.62 0.01 7.14
CA ILE A 80 -8.82 0.73 8.39
C ILE A 80 -9.66 -0.15 9.29
N TYR A 81 -9.24 -0.32 10.53
CA TYR A 81 -10.04 -0.98 11.54
C TYR A 81 -9.78 -0.38 12.92
N GLU A 82 -10.76 -0.52 13.81
CA GLU A 82 -10.67 -0.02 15.17
C GLU A 82 -10.25 -1.15 16.12
N MET A 83 -9.45 -0.80 17.12
CA MET A 83 -9.09 -1.72 18.19
C MET A 83 -9.27 -1.04 19.55
N ASP A 84 -9.87 -1.77 20.48
CA ASP A 84 -9.80 -1.44 21.90
C ASP A 84 -8.64 -2.23 22.50
N GLY A 85 -7.73 -1.54 23.20
CA GLY A 85 -6.53 -2.18 23.73
C GLY A 85 -6.01 -1.53 25.01
N ARG A 86 -5.13 -2.27 25.68
CA ARG A 86 -4.35 -1.79 26.81
C ARG A 86 -2.88 -1.75 26.42
N TYR A 87 -2.35 -0.54 26.27
CA TYR A 87 -1.02 -0.27 25.74
C TYR A 87 -0.06 0.10 26.87
N LEU A 88 1.23 -0.15 26.67
CA LEU A 88 2.26 0.26 27.62
C LEU A 88 2.82 1.62 27.22
N SER A 89 2.73 2.60 28.13
CA SER A 89 3.42 3.89 28.01
C SER A 89 4.48 4.04 29.09
N ALA A 90 5.35 5.05 28.96
CA ALA A 90 6.33 5.39 29.99
C ALA A 90 5.70 5.72 31.36
N ALA A 91 4.45 6.21 31.37
CA ALA A 91 3.70 6.53 32.59
C ALA A 91 2.92 5.34 33.18
N GLY A 92 2.90 4.20 32.50
CA GLY A 92 2.12 3.02 32.88
C GLY A 92 1.16 2.56 31.78
N PRO A 93 0.33 1.54 32.05
CA PRO A 93 -0.62 1.04 31.07
C PRO A 93 -1.73 2.06 30.79
N ILE A 94 -2.10 2.23 29.53
CA ILE A 94 -3.18 3.10 29.06
C ILE A 94 -4.21 2.23 28.35
N ASP A 95 -5.47 2.33 28.77
CA ASP A 95 -6.60 1.76 28.04
C ASP A 95 -7.04 2.80 27.00
N GLU A 96 -6.96 2.46 25.72
CA GLU A 96 -7.19 3.40 24.62
C GLU A 96 -7.90 2.70 23.46
N ARG A 97 -8.74 3.46 22.75
CA ARG A 97 -9.29 3.03 21.47
C ARG A 97 -8.46 3.63 20.35
N VAL A 98 -8.01 2.80 19.42
CA VAL A 98 -7.14 3.23 18.32
C VAL A 98 -7.73 2.92 16.95
N LEU A 99 -7.30 3.71 15.98
CA LEU A 99 -7.47 3.43 14.55
C LEU A 99 -6.18 2.80 14.04
N VAL A 100 -6.30 1.69 13.31
CA VAL A 100 -5.18 1.01 12.68
C VAL A 100 -5.32 1.11 11.17
N PHE A 101 -4.31 1.69 10.51
CA PHE A 101 -4.19 1.77 9.06
C PHE A 101 -3.17 0.74 8.62
N ARG A 102 -3.63 -0.36 8.01
CA ARG A 102 -2.77 -1.44 7.53
C ARG A 102 -2.52 -1.31 6.04
N PHE A 103 -1.26 -1.37 5.65
CA PHE A 103 -0.82 -1.36 4.26
C PHE A 103 -0.14 -2.69 3.94
N ILE A 104 -0.51 -3.30 2.81
CA ILE A 104 0.09 -4.54 2.33
C ILE A 104 0.57 -4.31 0.90
N PHE A 105 1.89 -4.35 0.70
CA PHE A 105 2.51 -4.17 -0.59
C PHE A 105 2.97 -5.52 -1.14
N HIS A 106 2.69 -5.77 -2.41
CA HIS A 106 3.30 -6.85 -3.16
C HIS A 106 3.45 -6.43 -4.62
N ASN A 107 4.46 -6.93 -5.31
CA ASN A 107 4.57 -6.72 -6.75
C ASN A 107 3.60 -7.66 -7.49
N PRO A 108 2.70 -7.14 -8.36
CA PRO A 108 1.87 -7.99 -9.19
C PRO A 108 2.75 -8.76 -10.19
N ALA A 109 2.29 -9.97 -10.54
CA ALA A 109 2.99 -10.84 -11.49
C ALA A 109 2.79 -10.38 -12.95
N GLU A 110 1.64 -9.78 -13.23
CA GLU A 110 1.29 -9.22 -14.53
C GLU A 110 1.38 -7.68 -14.46
N PRO A 111 1.87 -7.02 -15.52
CA PRO A 111 1.89 -5.57 -15.57
C PRO A 111 0.44 -5.04 -15.49
N PRO A 112 0.21 -3.90 -14.82
CA PRO A 112 -1.10 -3.27 -14.83
C PRO A 112 -1.51 -2.95 -16.28
N PRO A 113 -2.82 -2.98 -16.59
CA PRO A 113 -3.32 -2.68 -17.95
C PRO A 113 -3.06 -1.23 -18.39
N SER A 114 -2.63 -0.35 -17.48
CA SER A 114 -2.19 1.00 -17.80
C SER A 114 -0.81 0.97 -18.46
N ASN A 115 -0.71 1.67 -19.58
CA ASN A 115 0.40 1.78 -20.54
C ASN A 115 1.70 2.41 -19.96
N SER A 116 2.06 2.09 -18.72
CA SER A 116 3.33 2.45 -18.10
C SER A 116 4.37 1.42 -18.54
N ALA A 117 5.32 1.85 -19.37
CA ALA A 117 6.47 1.02 -19.79
C ALA A 117 7.41 0.67 -18.62
N LEU A 118 7.18 1.23 -17.42
CA LEU A 118 7.96 0.99 -16.22
C LEU A 118 7.16 0.10 -15.27
N ARG A 119 7.72 -1.06 -14.94
CA ARG A 119 7.22 -1.92 -13.88
C ARG A 119 7.53 -1.25 -12.54
N THR A 120 6.50 -0.67 -11.91
CA THR A 120 6.59 -0.09 -10.57
C THR A 120 7.01 -1.16 -9.55
N ASP A 121 8.10 -0.91 -8.82
CA ASP A 121 8.50 -1.75 -7.68
C ASP A 121 7.82 -1.24 -6.41
N PHE A 122 6.63 -1.76 -6.15
CA PHE A 122 5.81 -1.41 -5.00
C PHE A 122 6.48 -1.75 -3.67
N LEU A 123 7.34 -2.78 -3.64
CA LEU A 123 8.06 -3.14 -2.43
C LEU A 123 9.13 -2.09 -2.09
N ALA A 124 9.85 -1.60 -3.10
CA ALA A 124 10.85 -0.55 -2.91
C ALA A 124 10.21 0.77 -2.44
N ALA A 125 9.07 1.16 -3.04
CA ALA A 125 8.35 2.39 -2.69
C ALA A 125 7.60 2.31 -1.34
N SER A 126 7.35 1.11 -0.83
CA SER A 126 6.41 0.89 0.29
C SER A 126 6.73 1.67 1.57
N LEU A 127 8.00 1.76 1.95
CA LEU A 127 8.39 2.49 3.15
C LEU A 127 8.15 3.99 2.97
N GLU A 128 8.47 4.54 1.80
CA GLU A 128 8.25 5.95 1.49
C GLU A 128 6.75 6.29 1.51
N VAL A 129 5.91 5.42 0.95
CA VAL A 129 4.45 5.61 1.01
C VAL A 129 3.96 5.68 2.44
N VAL A 130 4.25 4.66 3.27
CA VAL A 130 3.66 4.61 4.62
C VAL A 130 4.33 5.60 5.55
N ASN A 131 5.65 5.73 5.51
CA ASN A 131 6.36 6.63 6.41
C ASN A 131 6.11 8.09 6.02
N PHE A 132 6.26 8.45 4.75
CA PHE A 132 6.25 9.85 4.33
C PHE A 132 4.82 10.37 4.12
N LEU A 133 3.99 9.61 3.41
CA LEU A 133 2.66 10.09 3.03
C LEU A 133 1.61 9.85 4.10
N VAL A 134 1.87 8.96 5.06
CA VAL A 134 0.90 8.62 6.12
C VAL A 134 1.44 9.00 7.49
N ALA A 135 2.50 8.36 7.97
CA ALA A 135 2.96 8.53 9.34
C ALA A 135 3.45 9.97 9.63
N HIS A 136 4.33 10.51 8.78
CA HIS A 136 4.81 11.88 8.91
C HIS A 136 3.69 12.91 8.76
N ARG A 137 2.76 12.70 7.83
CA ARG A 137 1.61 13.62 7.66
C ARG A 137 0.67 13.60 8.85
N PHE A 138 0.36 12.43 9.40
CA PHE A 138 -0.42 12.36 10.63
C PHE A 138 0.29 13.05 11.78
N ALA A 139 1.58 12.79 11.97
CA ALA A 139 2.41 13.47 12.95
C ALA A 139 2.33 15.01 12.82
N GLU A 140 2.66 15.55 11.64
CA GLU A 140 2.70 17.01 11.39
C GLU A 140 1.32 17.68 11.39
N GLU A 141 0.29 17.07 10.79
CA GLU A 141 -1.03 17.70 10.61
C GLU A 141 -1.98 17.50 11.78
N LEU A 142 -1.81 16.41 12.56
CA LEU A 142 -2.64 16.14 13.74
C LEU A 142 -1.95 16.54 15.05
N GLY A 143 -0.64 16.80 15.04
CA GLY A 143 0.16 17.09 16.24
C GLY A 143 0.20 15.90 17.20
N VAL A 144 0.43 14.70 16.65
CA VAL A 144 0.37 13.40 17.35
C VAL A 144 1.71 12.67 17.32
N GLU A 145 2.81 13.40 17.21
CA GLU A 145 4.16 12.85 17.07
C GLU A 145 4.53 11.87 18.19
N GLU A 146 4.02 12.09 19.40
CA GLU A 146 4.25 11.25 20.58
C GLU A 146 3.17 10.16 20.78
N GLU A 147 2.14 10.14 19.94
CA GLU A 147 0.97 9.25 20.06
C GLU A 147 0.81 8.29 18.88
N ILE A 148 1.59 8.47 17.82
CA ILE A 148 1.60 7.62 16.63
C ILE A 148 2.51 6.40 16.84
N TRP A 149 2.00 5.21 16.53
CA TRP A 149 2.84 4.01 16.45
C TRP A 149 2.98 3.56 15.00
N PHE A 150 4.23 3.36 14.57
CA PHE A 150 4.57 2.81 13.27
C PHE A 150 5.15 1.41 13.46
N LEU A 151 4.52 0.41 12.85
CA LEU A 151 4.97 -0.98 12.92
C LEU A 151 5.34 -1.45 11.51
N GLU A 152 6.55 -2.01 11.38
CA GLU A 152 6.99 -2.74 10.21
C GLU A 152 7.03 -4.23 10.52
N TYR A 153 6.40 -5.04 9.67
CA TYR A 153 6.50 -6.49 9.72
C TYR A 153 7.64 -6.92 8.80
N THR A 154 8.65 -7.57 9.38
CA THR A 154 9.92 -7.83 8.69
C THR A 154 9.88 -9.00 7.70
N GLU A 155 8.99 -9.98 7.89
CA GLU A 155 8.92 -11.18 7.05
C GLU A 155 7.49 -11.60 6.62
N PRO A 156 6.63 -10.68 6.13
CA PRO A 156 5.30 -11.06 5.69
C PRO A 156 5.37 -11.91 4.43
N ARG A 157 4.55 -12.96 4.38
CA ARG A 157 4.38 -13.84 3.23
C ARG A 157 2.93 -13.77 2.77
N LEU A 158 2.72 -13.41 1.51
CA LEU A 158 1.38 -13.30 0.94
C LEU A 158 1.03 -14.53 0.09
N ALA A 159 -0.11 -15.14 0.35
CA ALA A 159 -0.69 -16.18 -0.50
C ALA A 159 -2.07 -15.73 -0.96
N ILE A 160 -2.34 -15.84 -2.26
CA ILE A 160 -3.55 -15.32 -2.90
C ILE A 160 -4.36 -16.49 -3.45
N TRP A 161 -5.64 -16.56 -3.08
CA TRP A 161 -6.56 -17.52 -3.69
C TRP A 161 -6.96 -17.04 -5.09
N ARG A 162 -6.64 -17.84 -6.10
CA ARG A 162 -7.01 -17.58 -7.50
C ARG A 162 -7.98 -18.62 -7.99
N LYS A 163 -9.03 -18.18 -8.68
CA LYS A 163 -9.88 -19.06 -9.48
C LYS A 163 -9.08 -19.57 -10.67
N VAL A 164 -9.21 -20.84 -10.99
CA VAL A 164 -8.70 -21.43 -12.23
C VAL A 164 -9.83 -21.35 -13.25
N ASP A 165 -9.58 -20.68 -14.37
CA ASP A 165 -10.55 -20.67 -15.46
C ASP A 165 -10.47 -22.02 -16.20
N ASP A 166 -11.54 -22.80 -16.10
CA ASP A 166 -11.70 -24.08 -16.81
C ASP A 166 -11.92 -23.80 -18.32
N ALA A 167 -10.86 -23.41 -19.03
CA ALA A 167 -10.94 -23.10 -20.46
C ALA A 167 -9.89 -23.89 -21.27
N ALA A 168 -10.04 -25.22 -21.33
CA ALA A 168 -9.49 -26.08 -22.39
C ALA A 168 -10.04 -27.52 -22.36
N THR A 169 -11.36 -27.70 -22.45
CA THR A 169 -11.95 -28.98 -22.92
C THR A 169 -13.15 -28.66 -23.81
N GLY A 170 -12.82 -28.13 -24.98
CA GLY A 170 -13.74 -27.86 -26.08
C GLY A 170 -12.97 -27.83 -27.39
N ALA A 171 -11.97 -28.71 -27.53
CA ALA A 171 -11.46 -29.06 -28.85
C ALA A 171 -12.39 -30.15 -29.37
N ASP A 172 -13.28 -29.78 -30.29
CA ASP A 172 -14.02 -30.74 -31.10
C ASP A 172 -13.04 -31.79 -31.64
N PRO A 173 -13.33 -33.10 -31.54
CA PRO A 173 -12.53 -34.11 -32.21
C PRO A 173 -12.56 -33.84 -33.73
N PRO A 174 -11.46 -34.07 -34.46
CA PRO A 174 -11.46 -33.93 -35.90
C PRO A 174 -12.53 -34.86 -36.48
N ALA A 175 -13.36 -34.33 -37.38
CA ALA A 175 -14.36 -35.10 -38.10
C ALA A 175 -13.69 -36.35 -38.69
N SER A 176 -14.09 -37.53 -38.20
CA SER A 176 -13.70 -38.79 -38.79
C SER A 176 -14.37 -38.89 -40.16
N GLU A 177 -13.58 -38.86 -41.23
CA GLU A 177 -13.93 -39.48 -42.49
C GLU A 177 -14.26 -40.96 -42.23
N ALA A 178 -15.55 -41.32 -42.29
CA ALA A 178 -16.01 -42.66 -42.64
C ALA A 178 -17.52 -42.65 -42.98
N ASP A 179 -17.82 -43.15 -44.18
CA ASP A 179 -19.08 -43.78 -44.61
C ASP A 179 -20.35 -42.92 -44.84
N ARG A 180 -20.50 -42.37 -46.06
CA ARG A 180 -21.34 -42.94 -47.15
C ARG A 180 -21.53 -42.00 -48.33
#